data_AF-A0A3S4GI20-F1
#
_entry.id   AF-A0A3S4GI20-F1
#
_cell.length_a   1.000
_cell.length_b   1.000
_cell.length_c   1.000
_cell.angle_alpha   90.00
_cell.angle_beta   90.00
_cell.angle_gamma   90.00
#
_symmetry.space_group_name_H-M   'P 1'
#
loop_
_entity.id
_entity.type
_entity.pdbx_description
1 polymer ?
#
loop_
_entity_poly.entity_id
_entity_poly.type
_entity_poly.pdbx_seq_one_letter_code
_entity_poly.pdbx_strand_id
1 'polypeptide(L)'
;MARPMTGKQRTVHFLIMVGLYQLLYTRIPPHAALAETVEGAVAIKRPQLKGLINGVLRQFQRQQEALLAEFAEHENRYLHPKWLLKRLQPGLAAAVAGDRRGEQPAPADVAAR
;
A
#
# COMPACT_ATOMS: atom_id res chain seq x y z
N MET A 1 12.36 8.00 -9.09
CA MET A 1 12.98 6.66 -9.11
C MET A 1 14.07 6.61 -10.17
N ALA A 2 15.35 6.52 -9.79
CA ALA A 2 16.49 6.64 -10.72
C ALA A 2 16.77 5.41 -11.60
N ARG A 3 16.11 4.26 -11.37
CA ARG A 3 16.26 3.07 -12.23
C ARG A 3 15.04 2.14 -12.14
N PRO A 4 14.05 2.23 -13.04
CA PRO A 4 12.86 1.39 -12.99
C PRO A 4 13.20 -0.07 -13.31
N MET A 5 12.69 -1.00 -12.49
CA MET A 5 12.85 -2.44 -12.71
C MET A 5 11.93 -2.92 -13.84
N THR A 6 12.46 -2.94 -15.05
CA THR A 6 11.75 -3.27 -16.30
C THR A 6 12.24 -4.57 -16.93
N GLY A 7 11.53 -5.05 -17.96
CA GLY A 7 11.89 -6.25 -18.72
C GLY A 7 12.11 -7.48 -17.85
N LYS A 8 13.31 -8.09 -17.95
CA LYS A 8 13.69 -9.32 -17.23
C LYS A 8 13.65 -9.21 -15.70
N GLN A 9 13.63 -7.99 -15.15
CA GLN A 9 13.57 -7.71 -13.71
C GLN A 9 12.15 -7.40 -13.20
N ARG A 10 11.14 -7.42 -14.09
CA ARG A 10 9.77 -7.06 -13.73
C ARG A 10 9.15 -7.97 -12.67
N THR A 11 9.48 -9.26 -12.66
CA THR A 11 9.00 -10.19 -11.63
C THR A 11 9.52 -9.81 -10.23
N VAL A 12 10.74 -9.28 -10.15
CA VAL A 12 11.34 -8.84 -8.88
C VAL A 12 10.65 -7.58 -8.36
N HIS A 13 10.26 -6.67 -9.26
CA HIS A 13 9.44 -5.53 -8.89
C HIS A 13 8.14 -5.96 -8.20
N PHE A 14 7.43 -6.93 -8.77
CA PHE A 14 6.21 -7.45 -8.15
C PHE A 14 6.47 -8.21 -6.85
N LEU A 15 7.58 -8.95 -6.75
CA LEU A 15 7.97 -9.60 -5.50
C LEU A 15 8.21 -8.56 -4.38
N ILE A 16 8.86 -7.45 -4.69
CA ILE A 16 9.03 -6.33 -3.75
C ILE A 16 7.65 -5.76 -3.35
N MET A 17 6.74 -5.56 -4.31
CA MET A 17 5.38 -5.09 -4.00
C MET A 17 4.63 -6.04 -3.06
N VAL A 18 4.78 -7.36 -3.25
CA VAL A 18 4.21 -8.38 -2.34
C VAL A 18 4.81 -8.26 -0.93
N GLY A 19 6.11 -8.02 -0.81
CA GLY A 19 6.75 -7.76 0.49
C GLY A 19 6.24 -6.49 1.17
N LEU A 20 6.13 -5.38 0.42
CA LEU A 20 5.57 -4.13 0.93
C LEU A 20 4.12 -4.30 1.39
N TYR A 21 3.31 -5.05 0.64
CA TYR A 21 1.93 -5.34 1.01
C TYR A 21 1.85 -6.11 2.33
N GLN A 22 2.67 -7.15 2.51
CA GLN A 22 2.73 -7.90 3.76
C GLN A 22 3.10 -6.99 4.95
N LEU A 23 4.10 -6.11 4.79
CA LEU A 23 4.53 -5.18 5.83
C LEU A 23 3.46 -4.15 6.21
N LEU A 24 2.61 -3.74 5.27
CA LEU A 24 1.64 -2.67 5.49
C LEU A 24 0.25 -3.15 5.90
N TYR A 25 -0.19 -4.28 5.36
CA TYR A 25 -1.61 -4.66 5.39
C TYR A 25 -1.87 -6.04 6.00
N THR A 26 -0.87 -6.65 6.63
CA THR A 26 -1.02 -7.96 7.27
C THR A 26 -0.53 -7.95 8.71
N ARG A 27 -0.84 -9.01 9.46
CA ARG A 27 -0.35 -9.24 10.83
C ARG A 27 0.89 -10.16 10.87
N ILE A 28 1.51 -10.44 9.72
CA ILE A 28 2.72 -11.28 9.66
C ILE A 28 3.84 -10.51 10.35
N PRO A 29 4.61 -11.14 11.26
CA PRO A 29 5.76 -10.48 11.88
C PRO A 29 6.72 -9.92 10.81
N PRO A 30 7.21 -8.67 10.95
CA PRO A 30 7.98 -8.03 9.88
C PRO A 30 9.23 -8.81 9.47
N HIS A 31 9.90 -9.50 10.40
CA HIS A 31 11.05 -10.34 10.11
C HIS A 31 10.70 -11.56 9.24
N ALA A 32 9.52 -12.16 9.45
CA ALA A 32 9.04 -13.30 8.67
C ALA A 32 8.63 -12.87 7.26
N ALA A 33 7.90 -11.75 7.14
CA ALA A 33 7.55 -11.17 5.84
C ALA A 33 8.79 -10.84 5.00
N LEU A 34 9.85 -10.31 5.63
CA LEU A 34 11.13 -10.08 4.97
C LEU A 34 11.80 -11.38 4.53
N ALA A 35 11.91 -12.37 5.43
CA ALA A 35 12.56 -13.64 5.13
C ALA A 35 11.90 -14.36 3.95
N GLU A 36 10.58 -14.54 3.99
CA GLU A 36 9.82 -15.21 2.94
C GLU A 36 9.88 -14.46 1.61
N THR A 37 9.78 -13.12 1.63
CA THR A 37 9.87 -12.34 0.39
C THR A 37 11.27 -12.41 -0.23
N VAL A 38 12.32 -12.43 0.60
CA VAL A 38 13.70 -12.61 0.13
C VAL A 38 13.91 -14.01 -0.43
N GLU A 39 13.40 -15.05 0.21
CA GLU A 39 13.46 -16.42 -0.32
C GLU A 39 12.65 -16.60 -1.61
N GLY A 40 11.57 -15.84 -1.78
CA GLY A 40 10.80 -15.79 -3.03
C GLY A 40 11.65 -15.47 -4.28
N ALA A 41 12.81 -14.83 -4.11
CA ALA A 41 13.77 -14.60 -5.19
C ALA A 41 14.26 -15.89 -5.86
N VAL A 42 14.39 -16.97 -5.08
CA VAL A 42 14.79 -18.30 -5.58
C VAL A 42 13.69 -18.87 -6.47
N ALA A 43 12.44 -18.82 -6.00
CA ALA A 43 11.28 -19.35 -6.74
C ALA A 43 11.09 -18.66 -8.10
N ILE A 44 11.39 -17.36 -8.19
CA ILE A 44 11.32 -16.60 -9.44
C ILE A 44 12.61 -16.67 -10.30
N LYS A 45 13.54 -17.58 -9.99
CA LYS A 45 14.82 -17.79 -10.68
C LYS A 45 15.71 -16.53 -10.72
N ARG A 46 15.71 -15.76 -9.62
CA ARG A 46 16.53 -14.55 -9.42
C ARG A 46 17.26 -14.51 -8.06
N PRO A 47 17.95 -15.59 -7.63
CA PRO A 47 18.60 -15.65 -6.31
C PRO A 47 19.67 -14.57 -6.09
N GLN A 48 20.31 -14.07 -7.15
CA GLN A 48 21.30 -12.99 -7.07
C GLN A 48 20.72 -11.64 -6.63
N LEU A 49 19.38 -11.48 -6.63
CA LEU A 49 18.70 -10.25 -6.23
C LEU A 49 18.19 -10.28 -4.79
N LYS A 50 18.46 -11.33 -4.02
CA LYS A 50 18.10 -11.43 -2.59
C LYS A 50 18.57 -10.21 -1.79
N GLY A 51 19.81 -9.78 -2.00
CA GLY A 51 20.38 -8.60 -1.33
C GLY A 51 19.65 -7.30 -1.69
N LEU A 52 19.25 -7.13 -2.95
CA LEU A 52 18.47 -5.98 -3.41
C LEU A 52 17.09 -5.96 -2.74
N ILE A 53 16.37 -7.08 -2.75
CA ILE A 53 15.03 -7.19 -2.16
C ILE A 53 15.08 -6.87 -0.66
N ASN A 54 16.01 -7.49 0.07
CA ASN A 54 16.22 -7.21 1.50
C ASN A 54 16.57 -5.74 1.73
N GLY A 55 17.47 -5.18 0.92
CA GLY A 55 17.88 -3.78 1.02
C GLY A 55 16.71 -2.80 0.83
N VAL A 56 15.87 -3.03 -0.18
CA VAL A 56 14.69 -2.21 -0.46
C VAL A 56 13.66 -2.31 0.68
N LEU A 57 13.32 -3.52 1.12
CA LEU A 57 12.33 -3.70 2.20
C LEU A 57 12.81 -3.14 3.54
N ARG A 58 14.10 -3.29 3.87
CA ARG A 58 14.67 -2.67 5.09
C ARG A 58 14.76 -1.16 5.00
N GLN A 59 15.08 -0.63 3.81
CA GLN A 59 15.06 0.81 3.60
C GLN A 59 13.64 1.36 3.75
N PHE A 60 12.65 0.66 3.22
CA PHE A 60 11.25 1.00 3.43
C PHE A 60 10.89 1.03 4.91
N GLN A 61 11.19 -0.01 5.68
CA GLN A 61 10.92 -0.03 7.14
C GLN A 61 11.54 1.16 7.88
N ARG A 62 12.77 1.55 7.54
CA ARG A 62 13.44 2.72 8.13
C ARG A 62 12.77 4.06 7.78
N GLN A 63 12.13 4.13 6.61
CA GLN A 63 11.54 5.36 6.07
C GLN A 63 10.00 5.31 6.05
N GLN A 64 9.40 4.30 6.67
CA GLN A 64 8.00 3.96 6.48
C GLN A 64 7.08 5.12 6.86
N GLU A 65 7.29 5.72 8.03
CA GLU A 65 6.48 6.83 8.53
C GLU A 65 6.50 8.02 7.57
N ALA A 66 7.69 8.44 7.14
CA ALA A 66 7.86 9.57 6.23
C ALA A 66 7.20 9.30 4.85
N LEU A 67 7.39 8.09 4.30
CA LEU A 67 6.82 7.71 3.01
C LEU A 67 5.28 7.61 3.05
N LEU A 68 4.71 7.13 4.16
CA LEU A 68 3.26 7.05 4.34
C LEU A 68 2.63 8.43 4.53
N ALA A 69 3.29 9.33 5.26
CA ALA A 69 2.87 10.72 5.39
C ALA A 69 2.87 11.43 4.02
N GLU A 70 3.95 11.28 3.23
CA GLU A 70 4.01 11.80 1.86
C GLU A 70 2.92 11.20 0.97
N PHE A 71 2.69 9.88 1.04
CA PHE A 71 1.67 9.20 0.25
C PHE A 71 0.25 9.71 0.55
N ALA A 72 -0.06 10.06 1.80
CA ALA A 72 -1.37 10.56 2.21
C ALA A 72 -1.74 11.92 1.58
N GLU A 73 -0.74 12.71 1.18
CA GLU A 73 -0.92 14.02 0.53
C GLU A 73 -1.11 13.89 -1.01
N HIS A 74 -0.84 12.73 -1.58
CA HIS A 74 -0.97 12.50 -3.03
C HIS A 74 -2.36 12.01 -3.44
N GLU A 75 -2.80 12.38 -4.65
CA GLU A 75 -4.01 11.83 -5.28
C GLU A 75 -3.98 10.29 -5.42
N ASN A 76 -2.79 9.68 -5.38
CA ASN A 76 -2.63 8.23 -5.43
C ASN A 76 -3.21 7.51 -4.20
N ARG A 77 -3.49 8.22 -3.09
CA ARG A 77 -4.13 7.66 -1.88
C ARG A 77 -5.48 6.99 -2.16
N TYR A 78 -6.15 7.40 -3.23
CA TYR A 78 -7.41 6.83 -3.67
C TYR A 78 -7.24 5.50 -4.42
N LEU A 79 -6.00 5.05 -4.67
CA LEU A 79 -5.69 3.77 -5.31
C LEU A 79 -6.35 3.57 -6.69
N HIS A 80 -6.65 4.68 -7.38
CA HIS A 80 -7.25 4.69 -8.71
C HIS A 80 -6.29 5.28 -9.74
N PRO A 81 -6.28 4.77 -10.98
CA PRO A 81 -5.55 5.43 -12.04
C PRO A 81 -6.15 6.82 -12.31
N LYS A 82 -5.29 7.79 -12.66
CA LYS A 82 -5.69 9.20 -12.85
C LYS A 82 -6.89 9.39 -13.78
N TRP A 83 -6.98 8.60 -14.85
CA TRP A 83 -8.10 8.70 -15.80
C TRP A 83 -9.44 8.33 -15.17
N LEU A 84 -9.47 7.36 -14.26
CA LEU A 84 -10.68 6.93 -13.58
C LEU A 84 -11.05 7.94 -12.50
N LEU A 85 -10.06 8.42 -11.75
CA LEU A 85 -10.29 9.42 -10.71
C LEU A 85 -10.89 10.71 -11.28
N LYS A 86 -10.40 11.18 -12.44
CA LYS A 86 -10.99 12.32 -13.15
C LYS A 86 -12.45 12.10 -13.58
N ARG A 87 -12.82 10.86 -13.92
CA ARG A 87 -14.20 10.51 -14.27
C ARG A 87 -15.12 10.43 -13.05
N LEU A 88 -14.58 10.05 -11.88
CA LEU A 88 -15.33 9.90 -10.64
C LEU A 88 -15.40 11.20 -9.81
N GLN A 89 -14.45 12.12 -10.00
CA GLN A 89 -14.34 13.38 -9.26
C GLN A 89 -15.66 14.17 -9.15
N PRO A 90 -16.46 14.33 -10.23
CA PRO A 90 -17.74 15.04 -10.13
C PRO A 90 -18.72 14.40 -9.11
N GLY A 91 -18.74 13.07 -9.00
CA GLY A 91 -19.59 12.34 -8.04
C GLY A 91 -18.98 12.23 -6.64
N LEU A 92 -17.65 12.16 -6.53
CA LEU A 92 -16.96 12.07 -5.25
C LEU A 92 -17.04 13.37 -4.45
N ALA A 93 -16.96 14.54 -5.10
CA ALA A 93 -17.14 15.83 -4.44
C ALA A 93 -18.56 15.99 -3.85
N ALA A 94 -19.58 15.45 -4.53
CA ALA A 94 -20.96 15.45 -4.05
C ALA A 94 -21.18 14.49 -2.86
N ALA A 95 -20.53 13.32 -2.88
CA ALA A 95 -20.59 12.35 -1.78
C ALA A 95 -19.90 12.86 -0.50
N VAL A 96 -18.71 13.45 -0.62
CA VAL A 96 -17.96 14.02 0.52
C VAL A 96 -18.65 15.26 1.09
N ALA A 97 -19.38 16.03 0.28
CA ALA A 97 -20.22 17.13 0.76
C ALA A 97 -21.48 16.65 1.53
N GLY A 98 -21.97 15.43 1.25
CA GLY A 98 -23.11 14.80 1.93
C GLY A 98 -22.76 14.11 3.25
N ASP A 99 -21.50 13.74 3.43
CA ASP A 99 -20.94 13.02 4.59
C ASP A 99 -20.55 13.95 5.77
N ARG A 100 -21.28 15.05 5.96
CA ARG A 100 -21.28 15.85 7.20
C ARG A 100 -22.57 15.68 8.01
N ARG A 101 -23.40 14.69 7.67
CA ARG A 101 -24.61 14.30 8.41
C ARG A 101 -24.48 12.97 9.17
N GLY A 102 -23.36 12.25 9.03
CA GLY A 102 -23.12 10.95 9.67
C GLY A 102 -22.54 11.02 11.09
N GLU A 103 -22.20 12.21 11.58
CA GLU A 103 -21.57 12.41 12.90
C GLU A 103 -22.60 12.83 13.97
N GLN A 104 -23.84 12.36 13.86
CA GLN A 104 -24.75 12.36 15.00
C GLN A 104 -24.67 10.96 15.63
N PRO A 105 -24.21 10.81 16.89
CA PRO A 105 -24.30 9.52 17.56
C PRO A 105 -25.77 9.08 17.58
N ALA A 106 -26.02 7.80 17.27
CA ALA A 106 -27.35 7.23 17.25
C ALA A 106 -28.11 7.59 18.56
N PRO A 107 -29.36 8.07 18.49
CA PRO A 107 -30.12 8.39 19.69
C PRO A 107 -30.33 7.10 20.50
N ALA A 108 -29.98 7.16 21.78
CA ALA A 108 -30.02 6.06 22.73
C ALA A 108 -31.44 5.74 23.23
N ASP A 109 -32.39 5.49 22.32
CA ASP A 109 -33.78 5.20 22.68
C ASP A 109 -34.33 3.96 21.94
N VAL A 110 -33.73 2.80 22.23
CA VAL A 110 -34.42 1.51 22.14
C VAL A 110 -33.94 0.64 23.31
N ALA A 111 -34.23 1.07 24.53
CA ALA A 111 -34.07 0.26 25.74
C ALA A 111 -35.14 0.60 26.79
N ALA A 112 -36.40 0.73 26.37
CA ALA A 112 -37.54 0.69 27.28
C ALA A 112 -38.84 0.51 26.47
N ARG A 113 -39.20 -0.75 26.18
CA ARG A 113 -40.57 -1.31 26.20
C ARG A 113 -40.60 -2.67 25.51
#